data_AF-A0AAD0HR40-F1
#
_entry.id   AF-A0AAD0HR40-F1
#
_cell.length_a   1.000
_cell.length_b   1.000
_cell.length_c   1.000
_cell.angle_alpha   90.00
_cell.angle_beta   90.00
_cell.angle_gamma   90.00
#
_symmetry.space_group_name_H-M   'P 1'
#
loop_
_entity.id
_entity.type
_entity.pdbx_description
1 polymer ?
#
loop_
_entity_poly.entity_id
_entity_poly.type
_entity_poly.pdbx_seq_one_letter_code
_entity_poly.pdbx_strand_id
1 'polypeptide(L)'
;MTTITTWNKRLKKVYTEVKEIEPLLTAAIKQYESMYSRGLKRIMQSNLKEIMVGVPKEEAVDLLGPKLLDVFEWDDILPVEKYSKFNALIWAKRIQRELNQQDEVIRYYRNRLWRIHSSLEKLEEAYRKNNEKKKVRKVDELLYQVTRLILLRPYHVSDIAKVIELSFFPMTKNEFLSLLSIDHSKERAEEVKSHIDSIPAKVDFNTFCHFVRDWVLEDENNDLFFTILSHTNVEAAVQRYDKYKLDQAK
;
A
#
# COMPACT_ATOMS: atom_id res chain seq x y z
N MET A 1 -12.29 39.89 26.99
CA MET A 1 -11.42 39.00 27.80
C MET A 1 -12.07 37.62 27.90
N THR A 2 -11.45 36.57 27.37
CA THR A 2 -11.93 35.19 27.58
C THR A 2 -11.52 34.75 28.99
N THR A 3 -12.49 34.41 29.85
CA THR A 3 -12.26 34.09 31.27
C THR A 3 -11.58 32.73 31.47
N ILE A 4 -10.82 32.56 32.56
CA ILE A 4 -10.17 31.29 32.95
C ILE A 4 -11.15 30.10 32.96
N THR A 5 -12.40 30.34 33.36
CA THR A 5 -13.49 29.34 33.32
C THR A 5 -13.75 28.82 31.91
N THR A 6 -13.65 29.68 30.90
CA THR A 6 -13.84 29.32 29.48
C THR A 6 -12.68 28.45 28.98
N TRP A 7 -11.45 28.78 29.35
CA TRP A 7 -10.27 27.98 29.01
C TRP A 7 -10.28 26.60 29.66
N ASN A 8 -10.72 26.50 30.91
CA ASN A 8 -10.89 25.22 31.60
C ASN A 8 -11.93 24.31 30.94
N LYS A 9 -13.07 24.88 30.48
CA LYS A 9 -14.06 24.14 29.69
C LYS A 9 -13.47 23.64 28.37
N ARG A 10 -12.68 24.46 27.68
CA ARG A 10 -11.98 24.09 26.44
C ARG A 10 -10.98 22.96 26.67
N LEU A 11 -10.17 23.03 27.72
CA LEU A 11 -9.22 21.97 28.08
C LEU A 11 -9.93 20.64 28.37
N LYS A 12 -11.05 20.67 29.11
CA LYS A 12 -11.86 19.46 29.36
C LYS A 12 -12.40 18.85 28.07
N LYS A 13 -12.91 19.69 27.16
CA LYS A 13 -13.41 19.25 25.85
C LYS A 13 -12.31 18.58 25.02
N VAL A 14 -11.13 19.21 24.94
CA VAL A 14 -9.98 18.66 24.21
C VAL A 14 -9.56 17.31 24.79
N TYR A 15 -9.47 17.19 26.11
CA TYR A 15 -9.13 15.93 26.77
C TYR A 15 -10.12 14.81 26.45
N THR A 16 -11.43 15.09 26.46
CA THR A 16 -12.46 14.13 26.05
C THR A 16 -12.27 13.71 24.59
N GLU A 17 -12.03 14.67 23.69
CA GLU A 17 -11.87 14.37 22.27
C GLU A 17 -10.61 13.52 21.99
N VAL A 18 -9.49 13.76 22.67
CA VAL A 18 -8.29 12.92 22.57
C VAL A 18 -8.60 11.47 23.00
N LYS A 19 -9.33 11.29 24.11
CA LYS A 19 -9.75 9.97 24.59
C LYS A 19 -10.67 9.22 23.64
N GLU A 20 -11.47 9.94 22.87
CA GLU A 20 -12.33 9.34 21.84
C GLU A 20 -11.52 8.98 20.58
N ILE A 21 -10.58 9.81 20.15
CA ILE A 21 -9.81 9.60 18.91
C ILE A 21 -8.77 8.49 19.07
N GLU A 22 -8.06 8.41 20.21
CA GLU A 22 -6.98 7.46 20.44
C GLU A 22 -7.33 5.99 20.11
N PRO A 23 -8.42 5.40 20.66
CA PRO A 23 -8.77 4.01 20.35
C PRO A 23 -9.19 3.82 18.90
N LEU A 24 -9.86 4.81 18.29
CA LEU A 24 -10.32 4.75 16.90
C LEU A 24 -9.14 4.79 15.91
N LEU A 25 -8.17 5.68 16.15
CA LEU A 25 -6.95 5.74 15.35
C LEU A 25 -6.14 4.45 15.49
N THR A 26 -6.00 3.94 16.71
CA THR A 26 -5.26 2.70 16.97
C THR A 26 -5.92 1.51 16.28
N ALA A 27 -7.25 1.41 16.33
CA ALA A 27 -8.01 0.37 15.63
C ALA A 27 -7.85 0.49 14.10
N ALA A 28 -7.93 1.71 13.56
CA ALA A 28 -7.76 1.95 12.13
C ALA A 28 -6.35 1.53 11.65
N ILE A 29 -5.32 1.80 12.44
CA ILE A 29 -3.94 1.37 12.13
C ILE A 29 -3.81 -0.16 12.19
N LYS A 30 -4.34 -0.81 13.23
CA LYS A 30 -4.31 -2.29 13.31
C LYS A 30 -5.05 -2.95 12.15
N GLN A 31 -6.16 -2.35 11.71
CA GLN A 31 -6.89 -2.83 10.55
C GLN A 31 -6.06 -2.69 9.27
N TYR A 32 -5.35 -1.57 9.08
CA TYR A 32 -4.40 -1.39 7.98
C TYR A 32 -3.35 -2.50 7.98
N GLU A 33 -2.71 -2.74 9.13
CA GLU A 33 -1.66 -3.77 9.28
C GLU A 33 -2.21 -5.18 8.97
N SER A 34 -3.42 -5.49 9.44
CA SER A 34 -4.09 -6.77 9.14
C SER A 34 -4.42 -6.92 7.65
N MET A 35 -4.90 -5.85 6.99
CA MET A 35 -5.17 -5.84 5.56
C MET A 35 -3.90 -6.07 4.76
N TYR A 36 -2.81 -5.37 5.12
CA TYR A 36 -1.50 -5.53 4.52
C TYR A 36 -0.99 -6.97 4.66
N SER A 37 -0.99 -7.52 5.88
CA SER A 37 -0.49 -8.88 6.15
C SER A 37 -1.28 -9.95 5.40
N ARG A 38 -2.62 -9.85 5.40
CA ARG A 38 -3.50 -10.74 4.64
C ARG A 38 -3.20 -10.65 3.15
N GLY A 39 -3.01 -9.43 2.67
CA GLY A 39 -2.67 -9.16 1.29
C GLY A 39 -1.35 -9.79 0.86
N LEU A 40 -0.30 -9.59 1.63
CA LEU A 40 1.01 -10.19 1.39
C LEU A 40 0.93 -11.73 1.31
N LYS A 41 0.18 -12.37 2.23
CA LYS A 41 -0.07 -13.82 2.19
C LYS A 41 -0.71 -14.25 0.86
N ARG A 42 -1.70 -13.50 0.35
CA ARG A 42 -2.36 -13.80 -0.93
C ARG A 42 -1.44 -13.62 -2.14
N ILE A 43 -0.57 -12.61 -2.12
CA ILE A 43 0.46 -12.43 -3.17
C ILE A 43 1.45 -13.59 -3.15
N MET A 44 2.02 -13.92 -1.99
CA MET A 44 2.96 -15.03 -1.84
C MET A 44 2.32 -16.37 -2.23
N GLN A 45 1.06 -16.60 -1.86
CA GLN A 45 0.29 -17.78 -2.26
C GLN A 45 0.18 -17.87 -3.78
N SER A 46 -0.07 -16.74 -4.45
CA SER A 46 -0.19 -16.70 -5.90
C SER A 46 1.14 -17.04 -6.60
N ASN A 47 2.26 -16.55 -6.07
CA ASN A 47 3.58 -16.88 -6.61
C ASN A 47 3.94 -18.34 -6.41
N LEU A 48 3.66 -18.88 -5.22
CA LEU A 48 3.95 -20.27 -4.92
C LEU A 48 3.17 -21.19 -5.85
N LYS A 49 1.89 -20.86 -6.12
CA LYS A 49 1.10 -21.58 -7.13
C LYS A 49 1.77 -21.58 -8.49
N GLU A 50 2.32 -20.45 -8.92
CA GLU A 50 3.02 -20.35 -10.21
C GLU A 50 4.32 -21.17 -10.25
N ILE A 51 5.11 -21.17 -9.16
CA ILE A 51 6.34 -21.96 -9.07
C ILE A 51 6.04 -23.47 -9.08
N MET A 52 4.96 -23.87 -8.42
CA MET A 52 4.61 -25.28 -8.20
C MET A 52 3.71 -25.86 -9.30
N VAL A 53 3.50 -25.14 -10.41
CA VAL A 53 2.71 -25.65 -11.54
C VAL A 53 3.33 -26.97 -12.05
N GLY A 54 2.54 -28.04 -12.01
CA GLY A 54 2.95 -29.37 -12.46
C GLY A 54 3.72 -30.19 -11.42
N VAL A 55 3.95 -29.67 -10.21
CA VAL A 55 4.59 -30.40 -9.11
C VAL A 55 3.52 -31.13 -8.27
N PRO A 56 3.63 -32.46 -8.04
CA PRO A 56 2.77 -33.19 -7.13
C PRO A 56 2.80 -32.65 -5.70
N LYS A 57 1.69 -32.80 -4.96
CA LYS A 57 1.56 -32.30 -3.56
C LYS A 57 2.65 -32.86 -2.66
N GLU A 58 2.95 -34.15 -2.81
CA GLU A 58 3.91 -34.87 -1.98
C GLU A 58 5.33 -34.33 -2.20
N GLU A 59 5.71 -34.12 -3.46
CA GLU A 59 7.01 -33.53 -3.83
C GLU A 59 7.12 -32.07 -3.38
N ALA A 60 6.02 -31.32 -3.44
CA ALA A 60 5.95 -29.95 -2.96
C ALA A 60 6.14 -29.82 -1.44
N VAL A 61 5.55 -30.74 -0.68
CA VAL A 61 5.69 -30.83 0.78
C VAL A 61 7.14 -31.10 1.15
N ASP A 62 7.82 -31.97 0.41
CA ASP A 62 9.23 -32.30 0.62
C ASP A 62 10.16 -31.12 0.25
N LEU A 63 9.84 -30.39 -0.83
CA LEU A 63 10.62 -29.23 -1.30
C LEU A 63 10.52 -28.00 -0.39
N LEU A 64 9.31 -27.69 0.09
CA LEU A 64 9.02 -26.47 0.84
C LEU A 64 9.16 -26.67 2.35
N GLY A 65 9.09 -27.93 2.80
CA GLY A 65 9.12 -28.31 4.20
C GLY A 65 7.80 -28.00 4.94
N PRO A 66 7.57 -28.68 6.08
CA PRO A 66 6.27 -28.65 6.77
C PRO A 66 5.87 -27.26 7.29
N LYS A 67 6.84 -26.39 7.60
CA LYS A 67 6.57 -25.03 8.11
C LYS A 67 5.94 -24.09 7.09
N LEU A 68 6.15 -24.32 5.79
CA LEU A 68 5.47 -23.55 4.75
C LEU A 68 3.99 -23.97 4.65
N LEU A 69 3.66 -25.24 4.90
CA LEU A 69 2.28 -25.72 4.90
C LEU A 69 1.43 -25.09 6.02
N ASP A 70 2.05 -24.68 7.14
CA ASP A 70 1.37 -23.96 8.22
C ASP A 70 0.96 -22.52 7.80
N VAL A 71 1.66 -21.95 6.82
CA VAL A 71 1.43 -20.58 6.32
C VAL A 71 0.51 -20.59 5.09
N PHE A 72 0.58 -21.65 4.29
CA PHE A 72 -0.05 -21.76 2.98
C PHE A 72 -1.12 -22.86 2.98
N GLU A 73 -2.39 -22.45 2.90
CA GLU A 73 -3.53 -23.38 2.75
C GLU A 73 -3.39 -24.15 1.41
N TRP A 74 -2.90 -25.38 1.46
CA TRP A 74 -2.57 -26.17 0.26
C TRP A 74 -3.79 -26.56 -0.57
N ASP A 75 -4.95 -26.74 0.06
CA ASP A 75 -6.19 -27.04 -0.66
C ASP A 75 -6.73 -25.82 -1.43
N ASP A 76 -6.28 -24.61 -1.07
CA ASP A 76 -6.46 -23.39 -1.88
C ASP A 76 -5.46 -23.33 -3.05
N ILE A 77 -4.42 -24.19 -3.10
CA ILE A 77 -3.26 -24.12 -4.03
C ILE A 77 -3.40 -24.99 -5.29
N LEU A 78 -4.37 -25.92 -5.36
CA LEU A 78 -4.55 -26.84 -6.50
C LEU A 78 -5.51 -26.29 -7.60
N PRO A 79 -5.40 -26.81 -8.84
CA PRO A 79 -4.92 -26.09 -10.02
C PRO A 79 -5.96 -25.10 -10.58
N VAL A 80 -5.51 -23.88 -10.92
CA VAL A 80 -6.31 -22.97 -11.76
C VAL A 80 -5.77 -23.04 -13.18
N GLU A 81 -6.60 -23.54 -14.09
CA GLU A 81 -6.24 -23.80 -15.50
C GLU A 81 -6.07 -22.54 -16.37
N LYS A 82 -6.36 -21.32 -15.86
CA LYS A 82 -6.14 -20.04 -16.57
C LYS A 82 -5.82 -18.86 -15.63
N TYR A 83 -4.89 -17.99 -16.02
CA TYR A 83 -4.55 -16.69 -15.39
C TYR A 83 -3.71 -16.70 -14.09
N SER A 84 -3.06 -17.82 -13.75
CA SER A 84 -2.20 -17.98 -12.56
C SER A 84 -1.12 -16.88 -12.40
N LYS A 85 -0.37 -16.59 -13.47
CA LYS A 85 0.77 -15.64 -13.48
C LYS A 85 0.43 -14.20 -13.08
N PHE A 86 -0.83 -13.81 -13.22
CA PHE A 86 -1.27 -12.43 -12.95
C PHE A 86 -1.85 -12.25 -11.55
N ASN A 87 -2.13 -13.34 -10.83
CA ASN A 87 -2.84 -13.26 -9.56
C ASN A 87 -2.09 -12.42 -8.53
N ALA A 88 -0.75 -12.50 -8.50
CA ALA A 88 0.08 -11.66 -7.64
C ALA A 88 -0.12 -10.16 -7.92
N LEU A 89 -0.14 -9.78 -9.21
CA LEU A 89 -0.36 -8.41 -9.66
C LEU A 89 -1.78 -7.93 -9.34
N ILE A 90 -2.81 -8.75 -9.61
CA ILE A 90 -4.21 -8.46 -9.30
C ILE A 90 -4.42 -8.27 -7.79
N TRP A 91 -3.86 -9.18 -6.97
CA TRP A 91 -3.92 -9.07 -5.52
C TRP A 91 -3.23 -7.80 -5.04
N ALA A 92 -2.05 -7.48 -5.56
CA ALA A 92 -1.33 -6.26 -5.18
C ALA A 92 -2.17 -4.98 -5.41
N LYS A 93 -2.82 -4.87 -6.58
CA LYS A 93 -3.78 -3.76 -6.83
C LYS A 93 -4.92 -3.73 -5.84
N ARG A 94 -5.55 -4.88 -5.60
CA ARG A 94 -6.71 -4.99 -4.71
C ARG A 94 -6.36 -4.56 -3.29
N ILE A 95 -5.22 -5.02 -2.79
CA ILE A 95 -4.73 -4.66 -1.46
C ILE A 95 -4.41 -3.18 -1.41
N GLN A 96 -3.72 -2.63 -2.41
CA GLN A 96 -3.44 -1.19 -2.44
C GLN A 96 -4.72 -0.34 -2.39
N ARG A 97 -5.82 -0.76 -3.06
CA ARG A 97 -7.12 -0.08 -2.93
C ARG A 97 -7.62 -0.07 -1.50
N GLU A 98 -7.60 -1.23 -0.85
CA GLU A 98 -8.01 -1.39 0.55
C GLU A 98 -7.14 -0.53 1.49
N LEU A 99 -5.82 -0.53 1.29
CA LEU A 99 -4.88 0.27 2.08
C LEU A 99 -5.08 1.77 1.87
N ASN A 100 -5.30 2.22 0.63
CA ASN A 100 -5.57 3.63 0.33
C ASN A 100 -6.82 4.12 1.06
N GLN A 101 -7.92 3.36 0.99
CA GLN A 101 -9.16 3.67 1.71
C GLN A 101 -8.93 3.76 3.23
N GLN A 102 -8.16 2.82 3.77
CA GLN A 102 -7.86 2.81 5.20
C GLN A 102 -6.93 3.97 5.60
N ASP A 103 -6.01 4.38 4.74
CA ASP A 103 -5.15 5.54 4.93
C ASP A 103 -5.96 6.84 4.98
N GLU A 104 -7.06 6.95 4.23
CA GLU A 104 -7.97 8.10 4.33
C GLU A 104 -8.62 8.20 5.72
N VAL A 105 -9.02 7.06 6.29
CA VAL A 105 -9.57 6.98 7.65
C VAL A 105 -8.51 7.39 8.68
N ILE A 106 -7.28 6.90 8.54
CA ILE A 106 -6.15 7.29 9.42
C ILE A 106 -5.87 8.79 9.29
N ARG A 107 -5.84 9.32 8.05
CA ARG A 107 -5.64 10.74 7.75
C ARG A 107 -6.73 11.60 8.38
N TYR A 108 -7.99 11.17 8.34
CA TYR A 108 -9.10 11.86 9.00
C TYR A 108 -8.84 12.06 10.50
N TYR A 109 -8.46 11.00 11.23
CA TYR A 109 -8.15 11.12 12.66
C TYR A 109 -6.90 11.95 12.94
N ARG A 110 -5.85 11.83 12.12
CA ARG A 110 -4.64 12.66 12.24
C ARG A 110 -4.95 14.15 12.04
N ASN A 111 -5.79 14.51 11.08
CA ASN A 111 -6.20 15.89 10.86
C ASN A 111 -6.96 16.46 12.07
N ARG A 112 -7.77 15.65 12.74
CA ARG A 112 -8.42 16.05 14.01
C ARG A 112 -7.39 16.26 15.12
N LEU A 113 -6.42 15.36 15.26
CA LEU A 113 -5.33 15.51 16.24
C LEU A 113 -4.47 16.75 15.99
N TRP A 114 -4.21 17.12 14.73
CA TRP A 114 -3.52 18.38 14.40
C TRP A 114 -4.30 19.60 14.87
N ARG A 115 -5.62 19.64 14.67
CA ARG A 115 -6.48 20.73 15.19
C ARG A 115 -6.46 20.80 16.71
N ILE A 116 -6.44 19.65 17.37
CA ILE A 116 -6.29 19.56 18.83
C ILE A 116 -4.93 20.10 19.27
N HIS A 117 -3.84 19.70 18.61
CA HIS A 117 -2.48 20.16 18.89
C HIS A 117 -2.41 21.70 18.88
N SER A 118 -2.89 22.34 17.80
CA SER A 118 -2.93 23.80 17.71
C SER A 118 -3.84 24.47 18.75
N SER A 119 -4.88 23.76 19.22
CA SER A 119 -5.74 24.25 20.30
C SER A 119 -5.05 24.17 21.66
N LEU A 120 -4.21 23.16 21.88
CA LEU A 120 -3.43 22.98 23.09
C LEU A 120 -2.33 24.05 23.21
N GLU A 121 -1.62 24.37 22.12
CA GLU A 121 -0.62 25.46 22.11
C GLU A 121 -1.24 26.80 22.56
N LYS A 122 -2.44 27.12 22.05
CA LYS A 122 -3.19 28.33 22.47
C LYS A 122 -3.61 28.30 23.94
N LEU A 123 -4.00 27.13 24.45
CA LEU A 123 -4.36 26.94 25.86
C LEU A 123 -3.13 27.09 26.75
N GLU A 124 -2.00 26.52 26.34
CA GLU A 124 -0.74 26.62 27.04
C GLU A 124 -0.31 28.08 27.20
N GLU A 125 -0.30 28.84 26.09
CA GLU A 125 0.04 30.26 26.09
C GLU A 125 -0.89 31.06 27.03
N ALA A 126 -2.19 30.80 26.98
CA ALA A 126 -3.17 31.44 27.86
C ALA A 126 -2.92 31.12 29.34
N TYR A 127 -2.61 29.87 29.69
CA TYR A 127 -2.32 29.49 31.08
C TYR A 127 -0.98 30.05 31.57
N ARG A 128 0.05 30.10 30.70
CA ARG A 128 1.33 30.75 31.00
C ARG A 128 1.13 32.22 31.34
N LYS A 129 0.38 32.96 30.51
CA LYS A 129 0.07 34.40 30.76
C LYS A 129 -0.68 34.65 32.06
N ASN A 130 -1.45 33.68 32.54
CA ASN A 130 -2.20 33.77 33.79
C ASN A 130 -1.49 33.11 35.00
N ASN A 131 -0.20 32.75 34.86
CA ASN A 131 0.60 32.09 35.92
C ASN A 131 0.01 30.75 36.44
N GLU A 132 -0.78 30.04 35.62
CA GLU A 132 -1.46 28.78 35.97
C GLU A 132 -0.54 27.55 35.78
N LYS A 133 0.58 27.49 36.53
CA LYS A 133 1.66 26.47 36.34
C LYS A 133 1.17 25.02 36.30
N LYS A 134 0.19 24.65 37.13
CA LYS A 134 -0.37 23.28 37.15
C LYS A 134 -1.14 22.95 35.87
N LYS A 135 -1.75 23.94 35.22
CA LYS A 135 -2.50 23.77 33.97
C LYS A 135 -1.56 23.66 32.78
N VAL A 136 -0.49 24.45 32.76
CA VAL A 136 0.58 24.35 31.76
C VAL A 136 1.11 22.91 31.70
N ARG A 137 1.53 22.34 32.84
CA ARG A 137 2.01 20.94 32.90
C ARG A 137 1.03 19.92 32.31
N LYS A 138 -0.27 20.07 32.61
CA LYS A 138 -1.31 19.19 32.05
C LYS A 138 -1.49 19.35 30.54
N VAL A 139 -1.32 20.57 30.03
CA VAL A 139 -1.34 20.82 28.58
C VAL A 139 -0.11 20.21 27.92
N ASP A 140 1.07 20.34 28.53
CA ASP A 140 2.32 19.75 28.02
C ASP A 140 2.24 18.22 27.93
N GLU A 141 1.71 17.56 28.98
CA GLU A 141 1.46 16.11 28.98
C GLU A 141 0.53 15.69 27.84
N LEU A 142 -0.53 16.47 27.61
CA LEU A 142 -1.52 16.19 26.56
C LEU A 142 -0.98 16.49 25.16
N LEU A 143 -0.16 17.54 25.00
CA LEU A 143 0.57 17.81 23.76
C LEU A 143 1.46 16.63 23.40
N TYR A 144 2.26 16.14 24.36
CA TYR A 144 3.12 14.98 24.16
C TYR A 144 2.32 13.74 23.70
N GLN A 145 1.19 13.44 24.35
CA GLN A 145 0.30 12.35 23.94
C GLN A 145 -0.22 12.54 22.51
N VAL A 146 -0.73 13.73 22.18
CA VAL A 146 -1.27 14.05 20.85
C VAL A 146 -0.19 13.95 19.76
N THR A 147 1.02 14.46 20.02
CA THR A 147 2.16 14.34 19.09
C THR A 147 2.50 12.88 18.83
N ARG A 148 2.53 12.02 19.87
CA ARG A 148 2.76 10.58 19.67
C ARG A 148 1.69 9.94 18.79
N LEU A 149 0.41 10.29 18.97
CA LEU A 149 -0.68 9.76 18.15
C LEU A 149 -0.60 10.23 16.69
N ILE A 150 -0.23 11.49 16.45
CA ILE A 150 -0.01 12.04 15.09
C ILE A 150 1.10 11.26 14.35
N LEU A 151 2.16 10.94 15.08
CA LEU A 151 3.34 10.25 14.56
C LEU A 151 3.17 8.73 14.49
N LEU A 152 2.12 8.15 15.08
CA LEU A 152 1.86 6.73 15.00
C LEU A 152 1.66 6.32 13.54
N ARG A 153 2.43 5.33 13.07
CA ARG A 153 2.41 4.81 11.69
C ARG A 153 2.06 3.33 11.70
N PRO A 154 1.33 2.83 10.68
CA PRO A 154 1.20 1.40 10.45
C PRO A 154 2.57 0.75 10.22
N TYR A 155 2.78 -0.41 10.84
CA TYR A 155 3.93 -1.24 10.58
C TYR A 155 3.72 -2.08 9.31
N HIS A 156 4.71 -2.08 8.42
CA HIS A 156 4.76 -2.94 7.25
C HIS A 156 6.21 -3.38 7.03
N VAL A 157 6.39 -4.67 6.73
CA VAL A 157 7.72 -5.32 6.64
C VAL A 157 8.40 -5.03 5.30
N SER A 158 7.64 -4.67 4.26
CA SER A 158 8.15 -4.43 2.91
C SER A 158 7.24 -3.49 2.12
N ASP A 159 7.75 -2.89 1.06
CA ASP A 159 6.92 -2.16 0.10
C ASP A 159 6.21 -3.17 -0.84
N ILE A 160 4.92 -2.95 -1.14
CA ILE A 160 4.19 -3.77 -2.13
C ILE A 160 4.91 -3.75 -3.48
N ALA A 161 5.53 -2.62 -3.86
CA ALA A 161 6.33 -2.52 -5.08
C ALA A 161 7.47 -3.54 -5.10
N LYS A 162 8.17 -3.67 -3.96
CA LYS A 162 9.28 -4.62 -3.81
C LYS A 162 8.79 -6.06 -3.82
N VAL A 163 7.63 -6.31 -3.21
CA VAL A 163 6.98 -7.62 -3.26
C VAL A 163 6.65 -7.97 -4.70
N ILE A 164 6.07 -7.07 -5.49
CA ILE A 164 5.79 -7.31 -6.92
C ILE A 164 7.08 -7.61 -7.69
N GLU A 165 8.11 -6.79 -7.54
CA GLU A 165 9.40 -6.96 -8.24
C GLU A 165 9.99 -8.36 -8.01
N LEU A 166 10.03 -8.82 -6.75
CA LEU A 166 10.56 -10.13 -6.37
C LEU A 166 9.65 -11.30 -6.80
N SER A 167 8.40 -11.00 -7.10
CA SER A 167 7.34 -11.96 -7.42
C SER A 167 7.03 -12.04 -8.92
N PHE A 168 7.71 -11.24 -9.73
CA PHE A 168 7.32 -11.05 -11.12
C PHE A 168 7.83 -12.19 -12.00
N PHE A 169 6.89 -12.99 -12.52
CA PHE A 169 7.18 -14.00 -13.53
C PHE A 169 7.09 -13.37 -14.92
N PRO A 170 8.13 -13.48 -15.76
CA PRO A 170 8.05 -12.99 -17.13
C PRO A 170 6.90 -13.65 -17.90
N MET A 171 6.18 -12.85 -18.69
CA MET A 171 4.97 -13.26 -19.40
C MET A 171 5.19 -13.24 -20.91
N THR A 172 4.48 -14.07 -21.65
CA THR A 172 4.41 -13.96 -23.11
C THR A 172 3.60 -12.73 -23.53
N LYS A 173 3.78 -12.27 -24.77
CA LYS A 173 2.96 -11.21 -25.36
C LYS A 173 1.44 -11.47 -25.21
N ASN A 174 0.99 -12.69 -25.45
CA ASN A 174 -0.43 -13.05 -25.35
C ASN A 174 -0.94 -13.03 -23.90
N GLU A 175 -0.12 -13.48 -22.96
CA GLU A 175 -0.39 -13.38 -21.52
C GLU A 175 -0.52 -11.91 -21.11
N PHE A 176 0.44 -11.06 -21.49
CA PHE A 176 0.38 -9.63 -21.20
C PHE A 176 -0.85 -8.94 -21.81
N LEU A 177 -1.19 -9.23 -23.07
CA LEU A 177 -2.42 -8.71 -23.69
C LEU A 177 -3.70 -9.17 -22.98
N SER A 178 -3.71 -10.38 -22.43
CA SER A 178 -4.84 -10.89 -21.65
C SER A 178 -5.00 -10.15 -20.32
N LEU A 179 -3.91 -9.78 -19.65
CA LEU A 179 -3.95 -8.95 -18.44
C LEU A 179 -4.67 -7.63 -18.68
N LEU A 180 -4.36 -6.97 -19.80
CA LEU A 180 -4.96 -5.67 -20.17
C LEU A 180 -6.46 -5.78 -20.43
N SER A 181 -6.92 -6.92 -20.94
CA SER A 181 -8.35 -7.16 -21.19
C SER A 181 -9.17 -7.34 -19.89
N ILE A 182 -8.53 -7.74 -18.79
CA ILE A 182 -9.14 -7.91 -17.47
C ILE A 182 -9.36 -6.55 -16.77
N ASP A 183 -8.61 -5.51 -17.14
CA ASP A 183 -8.64 -4.22 -16.44
C ASP A 183 -9.67 -3.22 -17.00
N HIS A 184 -10.58 -3.68 -17.86
CA HIS A 184 -11.89 -3.07 -18.17
C HIS A 184 -11.92 -1.57 -18.51
N SER A 185 -11.15 -1.12 -19.51
CA SER A 185 -11.70 -0.12 -20.45
C SER A 185 -11.55 -0.61 -21.89
N LYS A 186 -12.68 -0.76 -22.59
CA LYS A 186 -12.70 -1.19 -24.00
C LYS A 186 -11.88 -0.25 -24.89
N GLU A 187 -11.84 1.03 -24.53
CA GLU A 187 -11.10 2.08 -25.23
C GLU A 187 -9.58 1.89 -25.13
N ARG A 188 -9.04 1.47 -23.97
CA ARG A 188 -7.59 1.20 -23.83
C ARG A 188 -7.15 -0.09 -24.49
N ALA A 189 -7.99 -1.11 -24.48
CA ALA A 189 -7.67 -2.36 -25.17
C ALA A 189 -7.47 -2.12 -26.69
N GLU A 190 -8.16 -1.14 -27.27
CA GLU A 190 -7.97 -0.72 -28.67
C GLU A 190 -6.70 0.13 -28.87
N GLU A 191 -6.40 1.03 -27.93
CA GLU A 191 -5.16 1.81 -27.94
C GLU A 191 -3.92 0.91 -27.83
N VAL A 192 -3.90 -0.05 -26.90
CA VAL A 192 -2.76 -0.97 -26.76
C VAL A 192 -2.66 -1.94 -27.93
N LYS A 193 -3.77 -2.29 -28.60
CA LYS A 193 -3.71 -3.05 -29.86
C LYS A 193 -2.97 -2.30 -30.96
N SER A 194 -2.99 -0.98 -30.99
CA SER A 194 -2.21 -0.20 -31.96
C SER A 194 -0.69 -0.33 -31.74
N HIS A 195 -0.28 -0.74 -30.53
CA HIS A 195 1.12 -0.97 -30.15
C HIS A 195 1.45 -2.47 -30.12
N ILE A 196 0.58 -3.34 -30.64
CA ILE A 196 0.77 -4.79 -30.52
C ILE A 196 2.10 -5.24 -31.14
N ASP A 197 2.54 -4.63 -32.24
CA ASP A 197 3.76 -4.98 -32.95
C ASP A 197 5.03 -4.57 -32.22
N SER A 198 4.95 -3.59 -31.30
CA SER A 198 6.09 -3.17 -30.47
C SER A 198 6.21 -3.97 -29.16
N ILE A 199 5.23 -4.83 -28.83
CA ILE A 199 5.32 -5.72 -27.67
C ILE A 199 6.30 -6.87 -27.97
N PRO A 200 7.36 -7.07 -27.17
CA PRO A 200 8.29 -8.18 -27.35
C PRO A 200 7.60 -9.52 -27.07
N ALA A 201 8.16 -10.62 -27.60
CA ALA A 201 7.63 -11.96 -27.38
C ALA A 201 7.51 -12.34 -25.89
N LYS A 202 8.39 -11.76 -25.05
CA LYS A 202 8.44 -11.93 -23.61
C LYS A 202 8.51 -10.56 -22.93
N VAL A 203 7.64 -10.33 -21.95
CA VAL A 203 7.53 -9.13 -21.13
C VAL A 203 8.06 -9.47 -19.73
N ASP A 204 9.21 -8.93 -19.37
CA ASP A 204 9.78 -9.02 -18.02
C ASP A 204 9.34 -7.83 -17.14
N PHE A 205 9.80 -7.78 -15.89
CA PHE A 205 9.41 -6.73 -14.95
C PHE A 205 9.78 -5.32 -15.45
N ASN A 206 10.97 -5.14 -16.03
CA ASN A 206 11.40 -3.83 -16.52
C ASN A 206 10.58 -3.38 -17.73
N THR A 207 10.30 -4.30 -18.66
CA THR A 207 9.44 -4.07 -19.82
C THR A 207 8.01 -3.75 -19.38
N PHE A 208 7.49 -4.46 -18.38
CA PHE A 208 6.18 -4.17 -17.79
C PHE A 208 6.13 -2.76 -17.18
N CYS A 209 7.14 -2.38 -16.37
CA CYS A 209 7.23 -1.03 -15.81
C CYS A 209 7.31 0.05 -16.89
N HIS A 210 8.03 -0.22 -17.98
CA HIS A 210 8.09 0.67 -19.14
C HIS A 210 6.71 0.85 -19.78
N PHE A 211 5.94 -0.22 -19.96
CA PHE A 211 4.58 -0.09 -20.48
C PHE A 211 3.65 0.65 -19.52
N VAL A 212 3.69 0.36 -18.22
CA VAL A 212 2.91 1.11 -17.21
C VAL A 212 3.19 2.60 -17.30
N ARG A 213 4.45 3.00 -17.52
CA ARG A 213 4.85 4.42 -17.62
C ARG A 213 4.54 5.05 -18.98
N ASP A 214 5.09 4.48 -20.05
CA ASP A 214 5.16 5.13 -21.36
C ASP A 214 3.94 4.84 -22.21
N TRP A 215 3.24 3.73 -21.95
CA TRP A 215 2.01 3.39 -22.67
C TRP A 215 0.77 3.72 -21.85
N VAL A 216 0.93 4.33 -20.67
CA VAL A 216 -0.15 4.81 -19.80
C VAL A 216 -1.27 3.76 -19.70
N LEU A 217 -0.85 2.50 -19.46
CA LEU A 217 -1.73 1.33 -19.47
C LEU A 217 -2.91 1.52 -18.52
N GLU A 218 -2.71 2.33 -17.47
CA GLU A 218 -3.73 2.74 -16.52
C GLU A 218 -3.68 4.26 -16.24
N ASP A 219 -4.79 4.84 -15.76
CA ASP A 219 -5.04 6.30 -15.75
C ASP A 219 -4.46 6.91 -14.47
N GLU A 220 -3.51 7.83 -14.57
CA GLU A 220 -2.81 8.45 -13.44
C GLU A 220 -3.71 8.90 -12.28
N ASN A 221 -4.99 9.23 -12.52
CA ASN A 221 -5.95 9.64 -11.49
C ASN A 221 -6.70 8.48 -10.81
N ASN A 222 -6.71 7.29 -11.40
CA ASN A 222 -7.41 6.07 -10.93
C ASN A 222 -6.47 4.85 -10.78
N ASP A 223 -5.19 5.01 -11.08
CA ASP A 223 -4.24 3.93 -11.33
C ASP A 223 -3.41 3.53 -10.12
N LEU A 224 -3.50 2.25 -9.79
CA LEU A 224 -2.83 1.69 -8.64
C LEU A 224 -1.49 1.09 -8.99
N PHE A 225 -1.24 0.62 -10.21
CA PHE A 225 0.12 0.16 -10.52
C PHE A 225 1.09 1.32 -10.64
N PHE A 226 0.69 2.43 -11.24
CA PHE A 226 1.51 3.64 -11.23
C PHE A 226 1.76 4.15 -9.80
N THR A 227 0.74 4.13 -8.94
CA THR A 227 0.88 4.48 -7.52
C THR A 227 1.80 3.51 -6.76
N ILE A 228 1.62 2.20 -6.95
CA ILE A 228 2.42 1.16 -6.29
C ILE A 228 3.87 1.21 -6.77
N LEU A 229 4.10 1.34 -8.08
CA LEU A 229 5.41 1.24 -8.71
C LEU A 229 6.13 2.61 -8.83
N SER A 230 5.59 3.64 -8.18
CA SER A 230 5.92 5.06 -8.40
C SER A 230 7.43 5.40 -8.48
N HIS A 231 7.68 6.56 -9.10
CA HIS A 231 8.78 6.92 -9.98
C HIS A 231 10.18 6.38 -9.73
N THR A 232 10.65 6.16 -8.50
CA THR A 232 12.04 5.70 -8.30
C THR A 232 12.27 4.29 -8.87
N ASN A 233 11.28 3.39 -8.74
CA ASN A 233 11.40 2.03 -9.25
C ASN A 233 11.14 1.96 -10.76
N VAL A 234 10.14 2.71 -11.24
CA VAL A 234 9.80 2.77 -12.67
C VAL A 234 10.85 3.53 -13.49
N GLU A 235 11.36 4.68 -13.03
CA GLU A 235 12.44 5.40 -13.72
C GLU A 235 13.73 4.58 -13.77
N ALA A 236 14.11 3.95 -12.65
CA ALA A 236 15.28 3.07 -12.62
C ALA A 236 15.09 1.83 -13.52
N ALA A 237 13.90 1.23 -13.52
CA ALA A 237 13.59 0.08 -14.38
C ALA A 237 13.64 0.46 -15.86
N VAL A 238 13.14 1.64 -16.24
CA VAL A 238 13.17 2.10 -17.62
C VAL A 238 14.58 2.45 -18.05
N GLN A 239 15.37 3.16 -17.23
CA GLN A 239 16.77 3.42 -17.53
C GLN A 239 17.55 2.13 -17.80
N ARG A 240 17.25 1.05 -17.06
CA ARG A 240 17.83 -0.28 -17.30
C ARG A 240 17.35 -0.90 -18.62
N TYR A 241 16.07 -0.77 -18.95
CA TYR A 241 15.51 -1.26 -20.21
C TYR A 241 16.10 -0.54 -21.43
N ASP A 242 16.18 0.78 -21.40
CA ASP A 242 16.76 1.60 -22.48
C ASP A 242 18.23 1.23 -22.71
N LYS A 243 18.99 1.07 -21.62
CA LYS A 243 20.37 0.59 -21.69
C LYS A 243 20.45 -0.80 -22.35
N TYR A 244 19.61 -1.74 -21.93
CA TYR A 244 19.59 -3.09 -22.51
C TYR A 244 19.27 -3.08 -24.01
N LYS A 245 18.31 -2.26 -24.45
CA LYS A 245 17.99 -2.07 -25.87
C LYS A 245 19.17 -1.53 -26.66
N LEU A 246 19.89 -0.55 -26.12
CA LEU A 246 21.10 0.01 -26.75
C LEU A 246 22.23 -1.03 -26.83
N ASP A 247 22.36 -1.89 -25.83
CA ASP A 247 23.38 -2.95 -25.81
C ASP A 247 23.06 -4.08 -26.81
N GLN A 248 21.77 -4.35 -27.10
CA GLN A 248 21.36 -5.32 -28.14
C GLN A 248 21.46 -4.80 -29.57
N ALA A 249 21.54 -3.49 -29.77
CA ALA A 249 21.60 -2.86 -31.09
C ALA A 249 23.04 -2.68 -31.62
N LYS A 250 24.04 -3.12 -30.86
CA LYS A 250 25.47 -3.13 -31.23
C LYS A 250 25.92 -4.52 -31.62
#